data_AF-A0A202DJ95-F1
#
_entry.id   AF-A0A202DJ95-F1
#
_cell.length_a   1.000
_cell.length_b   1.000
_cell.length_c   1.000
_cell.angle_alpha   90.00
_cell.angle_beta   90.00
_cell.angle_gamma   90.00
#
_symmetry.space_group_name_H-M   'P 1'
#
loop_
_entity.id
_entity.type
_entity.pdbx_description
1 polymer ?
#
loop_
_entity_poly.entity_id
_entity_poly.type
_entity_poly.pdbx_seq_one_letter_code
_entity_poly.pdbx_strand_id
1 'polypeptide(L)'
;MGNFSFSTLNYNLAWSKNMADWGRLGATGKIWNEDFGGSSSDGWAMDIGYQSHTLWSFFDVGAVVRNLGPKVEGDPLPQSWAVGSGMIWREVTFLSELDFASHRDTALRLGLEYSHLLFSLRGGYQNLSSDLDESISRFSFGGAFKLRGFHLDYSWSPKGDLGDEHRFSLNLSFGLTPEEKKAQALMLDQAMNRQREKLMATYLKSGKAAMAKENWEKAVQDFTWLQQWDNKNPEINKLLITARQKRKISKANAAYLKGFRLSKKGQWLEAALQAQVALDLIPTHKKAKELKRRSQEKLKAPKTDQDFDSGMRHFLNARYDKAIAKWEKALKKNPKRTEIRTYIEKAKRIRAEQRLSQIQKKEQNLKDELTNLNQKAYTLYTLGQTQEAILIWEQMLQQDPRNQEALSALKQAKKKMELMGSTEKSHASSKVERLNAQAMEAYNQGNLAKAKKLWTQALRLNPDNIWIQNNLNRLEKEMAGR
;
A
#
# COMPACT_ATOMS: atom_id res chain seq x y z
N MET A 1 45.44 27.60 50.46
CA MET A 1 44.50 26.49 50.21
C MET A 1 44.83 25.93 48.83
N GLY A 2 45.10 24.64 48.73
CA GLY A 2 45.43 24.00 47.45
C GLY A 2 44.22 23.99 46.53
N ASN A 3 44.44 24.22 45.23
CA ASN A 3 43.41 24.00 44.22
C ASN A 3 43.22 22.48 44.09
N PHE A 4 42.11 21.96 44.61
CA PHE A 4 41.69 20.58 44.37
C PHE A 4 40.78 20.55 43.15
N SER A 5 41.08 19.69 42.18
CA SER A 5 40.22 19.41 41.04
C SER A 5 39.65 18.00 41.18
N PHE A 6 38.34 17.87 41.04
CA PHE A 6 37.62 16.60 40.98
C PHE A 6 37.02 16.47 39.57
N SER A 7 37.17 15.30 38.96
CA SER A 7 36.50 15.00 37.70
C SER A 7 35.93 13.59 37.70
N THR A 8 34.77 13.42 37.09
CA THR A 8 34.12 12.12 36.95
C THR A 8 33.69 11.92 35.51
N LEU A 9 33.99 10.75 34.97
CA LEU A 9 33.50 10.29 33.68
C LEU A 9 32.49 9.17 33.92
N ASN A 10 31.25 9.34 33.44
CA ASN A 10 30.16 8.39 33.69
C ASN A 10 29.53 7.92 32.36
N TYR A 11 29.40 6.59 32.22
CA TYR A 11 28.71 5.95 31.11
C TYR A 11 27.47 5.20 31.62
N ASN A 12 26.34 5.44 30.95
CA ASN A 12 25.06 4.84 31.32
C ASN A 12 24.48 4.04 30.14
N LEU A 13 24.02 2.82 30.41
CA LEU A 13 23.25 2.00 29.48
C LEU A 13 21.87 1.72 30.08
N ALA A 14 20.82 2.24 29.45
CA ALA A 14 19.45 2.08 29.92
C ALA A 14 18.64 1.14 29.01
N TRP A 15 17.82 0.30 29.63
CA TRP A 15 16.84 -0.56 28.97
C TRP A 15 15.47 -0.36 29.61
N SER A 16 14.41 -0.37 28.81
CA SER A 16 13.04 -0.41 29.32
C SER A 16 12.14 -1.26 28.46
N LYS A 17 11.12 -1.85 29.08
CA LYS A 17 10.12 -2.68 28.41
C LYS A 17 8.72 -2.35 28.91
N ASN A 18 7.84 -2.11 27.95
CA ASN A 18 6.42 -1.96 28.22
C ASN A 18 5.80 -3.35 28.44
N MET A 19 5.13 -3.53 29.57
CA MET A 19 4.49 -4.77 29.99
C MET A 19 2.98 -4.57 29.89
N ALA A 20 2.42 -5.05 28.77
CA ALA A 20 1.03 -4.91 28.32
C ALA A 20 0.06 -4.23 29.32
N ASP A 21 -0.37 -4.95 30.35
CA ASP A 21 -1.49 -4.54 31.19
C ASP A 21 -1.10 -3.98 32.57
N TRP A 22 0.18 -4.06 32.96
CA TRP A 22 0.57 -3.73 34.34
C TRP A 22 1.54 -2.55 34.46
N GLY A 23 2.35 -2.24 33.44
CA GLY A 23 3.20 -1.06 33.49
C GLY A 23 4.48 -1.18 32.69
N ARG A 24 5.48 -0.40 33.04
CA ARG A 24 6.80 -0.39 32.41
C ARG A 24 7.86 -0.72 33.43
N LEU A 25 8.76 -1.63 33.06
CA LEU A 25 9.99 -1.88 33.81
C LEU A 25 11.17 -1.24 33.10
N GLY A 26 12.10 -0.71 33.88
CA GLY A 26 13.35 -0.13 33.40
C GLY A 26 14.52 -0.56 34.26
N ALA A 27 15.69 -0.68 33.64
CA ALA A 27 16.95 -0.88 34.33
C ALA A 27 18.03 -0.01 33.67
N THR A 28 18.92 0.56 34.46
CA THR A 28 20.07 1.35 33.98
C THR A 28 21.33 0.85 34.64
N GLY A 29 22.28 0.38 33.84
CA GLY A 29 23.65 0.13 34.30
C GLY A 29 24.49 1.40 34.19
N LYS A 30 25.24 1.71 35.23
CA LYS A 30 26.16 2.85 35.31
C LYS A 30 27.56 2.33 35.58
N ILE A 31 28.53 2.85 34.84
CA ILE A 31 29.94 2.68 35.13
C ILE A 31 30.59 4.05 35.14
N TRP A 32 31.51 4.30 36.05
CA TRP A 32 32.20 5.57 36.11
C TRP A 32 33.64 5.41 36.56
N ASN A 33 34.43 6.42 36.23
CA ASN A 33 35.78 6.62 36.69
C ASN A 33 35.84 8.01 37.35
N GLU A 34 36.36 8.06 38.57
CA GLU A 34 36.58 9.28 39.35
C GLU A 34 38.08 9.55 39.47
N ASP A 35 38.49 10.80 39.28
CA ASP A 35 39.84 11.28 39.57
C ASP A 35 39.75 12.40 40.61
N PHE A 36 40.40 12.18 41.75
CA PHE A 36 40.53 13.15 42.82
C PHE A 36 41.99 13.25 43.26
N GLY A 37 42.61 14.40 42.98
CA GLY A 37 43.94 14.72 43.53
C GLY A 37 45.04 13.71 43.19
N GLY A 38 44.95 13.02 42.04
CA GLY A 38 45.94 12.02 41.59
C GLY A 38 45.64 10.57 42.00
N SER A 39 44.48 10.30 42.61
CA SER A 39 43.96 8.95 42.83
C SER A 39 42.75 8.72 41.93
N SER A 40 42.72 7.58 41.24
CA SER A 40 41.59 7.21 40.37
C SER A 40 40.86 5.97 40.88
N SER A 41 39.54 6.01 40.85
CA SER A 41 38.68 4.91 41.28
C SER A 41 37.63 4.58 40.25
N ASP A 42 37.34 3.29 40.10
CA ASP A 42 36.31 2.78 39.19
C ASP A 42 35.12 2.25 40.00
N GLY A 43 33.91 2.58 39.54
CA GLY A 43 32.69 2.14 40.17
C GLY A 43 31.65 1.66 39.16
N TRP A 44 30.74 0.82 39.64
CA TRP A 44 29.55 0.46 38.89
C TRP A 44 28.33 0.38 39.79
N ALA A 45 27.17 0.67 39.20
CA ALA A 45 25.91 0.59 39.89
C ALA A 45 24.76 0.29 38.92
N MET A 46 23.63 -0.12 39.47
CA MET A 46 22.42 -0.40 38.72
C MET A 46 21.23 0.31 39.35
N ASP A 47 20.38 0.90 38.50
CA ASP A 47 19.07 1.38 38.89
C ASP A 47 18.00 0.42 38.34
N ILE A 48 16.96 0.17 39.12
CA ILE A 48 15.78 -0.60 38.70
C ILE A 48 14.54 0.24 38.96
N GLY A 49 13.74 0.45 37.93
CA GLY A 49 12.52 1.27 37.98
C GLY A 49 11.29 0.52 37.51
N TYR A 50 10.15 0.88 38.11
CA TYR A 50 8.82 0.47 37.71
C TYR A 50 7.92 1.70 37.59
N GLN A 51 7.15 1.78 36.50
CA GLN A 51 6.12 2.79 36.29
C GLN A 51 4.79 2.08 36.02
N SER A 52 3.77 2.37 36.81
CA SER A 52 2.45 1.75 36.67
C SER A 52 1.73 2.27 35.42
N HIS A 53 1.00 1.39 34.73
CA HIS A 53 -0.05 1.83 33.81
C HIS A 53 -1.29 2.20 34.64
N THR A 54 -1.50 3.50 34.90
CA THR A 54 -2.73 3.94 35.55
C THR A 54 -3.89 3.94 34.54
N LEU A 55 -5.11 3.77 35.03
CA LEU A 55 -6.34 3.91 34.23
C LEU A 55 -6.55 5.33 33.68
N TRP A 56 -5.85 6.32 34.24
CA TRP A 56 -5.91 7.71 33.83
C TRP A 56 -4.69 8.08 32.99
N SER A 57 -4.88 8.39 31.72
CA SER A 57 -3.80 8.76 30.79
C SER A 57 -3.03 10.03 31.17
N PHE A 58 -3.49 10.76 32.18
CA PHE A 58 -2.92 12.01 32.66
C PHE A 58 -2.14 11.86 33.97
N PHE A 59 -2.13 10.68 34.60
CA PHE A 59 -1.52 10.47 35.91
C PHE A 59 -0.72 9.17 35.97
N ASP A 60 0.55 9.28 36.37
CA ASP A 60 1.49 8.18 36.49
C ASP A 60 2.01 8.06 37.91
N VAL A 61 2.28 6.83 38.34
CA VAL A 61 3.00 6.53 39.58
C VAL A 61 4.15 5.59 39.27
N GLY A 62 5.26 5.76 40.00
CA GLY A 62 6.44 4.94 39.82
C GLY A 62 7.22 4.74 41.10
N ALA A 63 8.06 3.71 41.08
CA ALA A 63 9.03 3.44 42.10
C ALA A 63 10.38 3.12 41.46
N VAL A 64 11.46 3.49 42.11
CA VAL A 64 12.82 3.22 41.64
C VAL A 64 13.73 2.89 42.81
N VAL A 65 14.63 1.95 42.60
CA VAL A 65 15.78 1.70 43.47
C VAL A 65 17.02 2.14 42.69
N ARG A 66 17.84 2.99 43.30
CA ARG A 66 18.99 3.66 42.70
C ARG A 66 20.29 3.18 43.31
N ASN A 67 21.32 3.14 42.47
CA ASN A 67 22.71 2.90 42.84
C ASN A 67 22.99 1.54 43.52
N LEU A 68 22.30 0.47 43.11
CA LEU A 68 22.59 -0.89 43.57
C LEU A 68 23.96 -1.34 43.05
N GLY A 69 24.89 -1.64 43.94
CA GLY A 69 26.24 -2.02 43.55
C GLY A 69 27.17 -2.22 44.76
N PRO A 70 28.41 -2.66 44.52
CA PRO A 70 29.40 -2.87 45.56
C PRO A 70 29.92 -1.54 46.11
N LYS A 71 30.56 -1.60 47.27
CA LYS A 71 31.31 -0.48 47.82
C LYS A 71 32.46 -0.09 46.90
N VAL A 72 32.77 1.20 46.82
CA VAL A 72 33.91 1.75 46.08
C VAL A 72 34.89 2.31 47.11
N GLU A 73 36.15 1.87 47.06
CA GLU A 73 37.20 2.21 48.05
C GLU A 73 36.82 1.99 49.53
N GLY A 74 35.89 1.09 49.81
CA GLY A 74 35.41 0.80 51.16
C GLY A 74 34.19 1.61 51.61
N ASP A 75 33.76 2.58 50.80
CA ASP A 75 32.57 3.40 51.03
C ASP A 75 31.33 2.82 50.33
N PRO A 76 30.18 2.74 51.04
CA PRO A 76 28.94 2.31 50.43
C PRO A 76 28.44 3.33 49.39
N LEU A 77 27.89 2.82 48.29
CA LEU A 77 27.22 3.67 47.31
C LEU A 77 26.02 4.39 47.95
N PRO A 78 25.69 5.61 47.49
CA PRO A 78 24.52 6.35 47.95
C PRO A 78 23.24 5.70 47.41
N GLN A 79 22.89 4.55 47.97
CA GLN A 79 21.72 3.77 47.63
C GLN A 79 20.47 4.47 48.15
N SER A 80 19.46 4.58 47.28
CA SER A 80 18.14 5.09 47.65
C SER A 80 17.03 4.29 46.99
N TRP A 81 15.85 4.31 47.59
CA TRP A 81 14.62 3.94 46.91
C TRP A 81 13.66 5.12 46.97
N ALA A 82 12.91 5.31 45.90
CA ALA A 82 12.00 6.43 45.77
C ALA A 82 10.67 5.99 45.19
N VAL A 83 9.62 6.71 45.61
CA VAL A 83 8.28 6.62 45.02
C VAL A 83 7.89 8.00 44.54
N GLY A 84 7.25 8.06 43.38
CA GLY A 84 6.89 9.34 42.77
C GLY A 84 5.61 9.27 41.98
N SER A 85 5.06 10.45 41.72
CA SER A 85 3.91 10.62 40.85
C SER A 85 4.14 11.74 39.85
N GLY A 86 3.51 11.61 38.69
CA GLY A 86 3.50 12.60 37.63
C GLY A 86 2.07 12.85 37.17
N MET A 87 1.70 14.12 37.00
CA MET A 87 0.39 14.49 36.47
C MET A 87 0.54 15.51 35.34
N ILE A 88 -0.07 15.24 34.20
CA ILE A 88 -0.10 16.14 33.05
C ILE A 88 -1.48 16.79 32.99
N TRP A 89 -1.51 18.12 33.14
CA TRP A 89 -2.71 18.92 32.97
C TRP A 89 -2.49 20.00 31.92
N ARG A 90 -3.03 19.78 30.72
CA ARG A 90 -2.82 20.63 29.54
C ARG A 90 -1.32 20.74 29.22
N GLU A 91 -0.77 21.95 29.32
CA GLU A 91 0.64 22.29 29.07
C GLU A 91 1.49 22.21 30.36
N VAL A 92 0.89 21.88 31.50
CA VAL A 92 1.56 21.82 32.80
C VAL A 92 1.78 20.38 33.23
N THR A 93 2.99 20.06 33.67
CA THR A 93 3.34 18.79 34.31
C THR A 93 3.68 19.04 35.77
N PHE A 94 3.03 18.30 36.66
CA PHE A 94 3.34 18.27 38.09
C PHE A 94 4.09 16.98 38.39
N LEU A 95 5.13 17.06 39.21
CA LEU A 95 5.95 15.94 39.65
C LEU A 95 6.07 15.96 41.17
N SER A 96 6.01 14.78 41.78
CA SER A 96 6.38 14.60 43.19
C SER A 96 7.23 13.35 43.36
N GLU A 97 8.17 13.39 44.30
CA GLU A 97 9.01 12.25 44.66
C GLU A 97 9.29 12.28 46.17
N LEU A 98 9.19 11.10 46.81
CA LEU A 98 9.73 10.81 48.12
C LEU A 98 10.92 9.87 47.95
N ASP A 99 12.11 10.32 48.32
CA ASP A 99 13.38 9.59 48.18
C ASP A 99 13.95 9.25 49.56
N PHE A 100 14.15 7.96 49.79
CA PHE A 100 14.66 7.38 51.03
C PHE A 100 16.06 6.83 50.76
N ALA A 101 17.08 7.49 51.31
CA ALA A 101 18.48 7.13 51.11
C ALA A 101 19.11 6.59 52.40
N SER A 102 20.09 5.69 52.26
CA SER A 102 20.74 5.05 53.42
C SER A 102 21.59 6.01 54.27
N HIS A 103 22.04 7.12 53.68
CA HIS A 103 22.99 8.07 54.28
C HIS A 103 22.54 9.54 54.16
N ARG A 104 21.24 9.79 53.95
CA ARG A 104 20.66 11.14 53.91
C ARG A 104 19.25 11.13 54.49
N ASP A 105 18.82 12.26 55.02
CA ASP A 105 17.43 12.52 55.35
C ASP A 105 16.49 12.26 54.16
N THR A 106 15.27 11.86 54.51
CA THR A 106 14.19 11.65 53.55
C THR A 106 13.91 12.94 52.80
N ALA A 107 13.98 12.88 51.47
CA ALA A 107 13.73 14.04 50.63
C ALA A 107 12.36 13.95 49.96
N LEU A 108 11.52 14.95 50.22
CA LEU A 108 10.39 15.35 49.41
C LEU A 108 10.87 16.31 48.31
N ARG A 109 10.57 15.95 47.06
CA ARG A 109 10.79 16.78 45.89
C ARG A 109 9.47 17.05 45.19
N LEU A 110 9.26 18.29 44.82
CA LEU A 110 8.11 18.74 44.04
C LEU A 110 8.62 19.46 42.79
N GLY A 111 7.98 19.22 41.66
CA GLY A 111 8.35 19.81 40.38
C GLY A 111 7.13 20.30 39.61
N LEU A 112 7.31 21.40 38.90
CA LEU A 112 6.33 21.97 38.00
C LEU A 112 7.03 22.34 36.70
N GLU A 113 6.50 21.87 35.56
CA GLU A 113 6.95 22.24 34.23
C GLU A 113 5.77 22.81 33.43
N TYR A 114 5.93 24.01 32.89
CA TYR A 114 5.07 24.55 31.84
C TYR A 114 5.76 24.35 30.49
N SER A 115 5.12 23.64 29.56
CA SER A 115 5.67 23.27 28.26
C SER A 115 4.75 23.77 27.14
N HIS A 116 5.24 24.72 26.33
CA HIS A 116 4.50 25.29 25.21
C HIS A 116 5.33 25.31 23.93
N LEU A 117 4.93 24.50 22.95
CA LEU A 117 5.48 24.39 21.58
C LEU A 117 7.02 24.31 21.48
N LEU A 118 7.70 25.46 21.57
CA LEU A 118 9.15 25.61 21.40
C LEU A 118 9.90 25.83 22.72
N PHE A 119 9.21 26.07 23.84
CA PHE A 119 9.88 26.33 25.11
C PHE A 119 9.23 25.63 26.29
N SER A 120 10.00 25.44 27.35
CA SER A 120 9.49 24.99 28.63
C SER A 120 10.14 25.76 29.78
N LEU A 121 9.37 26.05 30.82
CA LEU A 121 9.82 26.66 32.07
C LEU A 121 9.58 25.68 33.20
N ARG A 122 10.53 25.60 34.13
CA ARG A 122 10.54 24.60 35.22
C ARG A 122 10.86 25.25 36.55
N GLY A 123 10.12 24.85 37.56
CA GLY A 123 10.38 25.17 38.97
C GLY A 123 10.38 23.88 39.79
N GLY A 124 11.29 23.78 40.74
CA GLY A 124 11.39 22.64 41.65
C GLY A 124 11.57 23.11 43.09
N TYR A 125 11.09 22.29 44.01
CA TYR A 125 11.30 22.43 45.45
C TYR A 125 11.84 21.11 46.00
N GLN A 126 12.81 21.18 46.90
CA GLN A 126 13.29 20.07 47.70
C GLN A 126 13.39 20.49 49.16
N ASN A 127 12.99 19.63 50.08
CA ASN A 127 13.37 19.82 51.48
C ASN A 127 14.87 19.52 51.64
N LEU A 128 15.57 20.37 52.38
CA LEU A 128 16.95 20.18 52.80
C LEU A 128 16.99 19.97 54.32
N SER A 129 18.01 19.23 54.78
CA SER A 129 18.35 19.07 56.20
C SER A 129 18.61 20.43 56.85
N SER A 130 18.54 20.48 58.18
CA SER A 130 18.56 21.71 58.99
C SER A 130 19.83 22.57 58.85
N ASP A 131 20.92 22.00 58.33
CA ASP A 131 22.26 22.62 58.41
C ASP A 131 22.61 23.46 57.17
N LEU A 132 21.69 23.60 56.21
CA LEU A 132 21.82 24.43 55.00
C LEU A 132 20.88 25.63 55.11
N ASP A 133 21.36 26.71 55.71
CA ASP A 133 20.57 27.78 56.33
C ASP A 133 19.98 28.83 55.35
N GLU A 134 20.06 28.61 54.04
CA GLU A 134 19.47 29.53 53.05
C GLU A 134 18.17 28.99 52.45
N SER A 135 17.06 29.69 52.70
CA SER A 135 15.72 29.31 52.21
C SER A 135 15.63 29.12 50.70
N ILE A 136 16.46 29.83 49.91
CA ILE A 136 16.45 29.75 48.45
C ILE A 136 17.10 28.47 47.90
N SER A 137 18.00 27.83 48.64
CA SER A 137 18.68 26.58 48.26
C SER A 137 17.73 25.39 48.10
N ARG A 138 16.50 25.53 48.61
CA ARG A 138 15.40 24.58 48.46
C ARG A 138 14.76 24.63 47.07
N PHE A 139 15.04 25.66 46.27
CA PHE A 139 14.41 25.86 44.98
C PHE A 139 15.39 25.63 43.81
N SER A 140 14.84 25.21 42.69
CA SER A 140 15.56 25.08 41.42
C SER A 140 14.73 25.65 40.28
N PHE A 141 15.37 26.32 39.32
CA PHE A 141 14.70 26.92 38.17
C PHE A 141 15.35 26.46 36.88
N GLY A 142 14.56 26.27 35.83
CA GLY A 142 15.09 25.84 34.55
C GLY A 142 14.24 26.28 33.37
N GLY A 143 14.86 26.28 32.21
CA GLY A 143 14.23 26.59 30.94
C GLY A 143 14.77 25.68 29.86
N ALA A 144 13.97 25.44 28.82
CA ALA A 144 14.48 24.76 27.64
C ALA A 144 13.86 25.29 26.35
N PHE A 145 14.62 25.12 25.27
CA PHE A 145 14.24 25.47 23.92
C PHE A 145 14.23 24.21 23.04
N LYS A 146 13.08 23.89 22.45
CA LYS A 146 12.78 22.69 21.66
C LYS A 146 12.56 23.08 20.20
N LEU A 147 13.43 22.64 19.30
CA LEU A 147 13.26 22.81 17.85
C LEU A 147 13.63 21.52 17.12
N ARG A 148 12.64 20.77 16.62
CA ARG A 148 12.75 19.59 15.75
C ARG A 148 14.10 18.83 15.81
N GLY A 149 14.23 17.95 16.80
CA GLY A 149 15.44 17.15 17.00
C GLY A 149 16.58 17.88 17.68
N PHE A 150 16.44 19.16 17.99
CA PHE A 150 17.35 19.95 18.83
C PHE A 150 16.62 20.36 20.11
N HIS A 151 17.24 20.12 21.27
CA HIS A 151 16.73 20.56 22.56
C HIS A 151 17.87 21.10 23.41
N LEU A 152 17.79 22.36 23.78
CA LEU A 152 18.75 23.01 24.68
C LEU A 152 18.07 23.23 26.04
N ASP A 153 18.58 22.62 27.09
CA ASP A 153 18.11 22.79 28.46
C ASP A 153 19.14 23.56 29.29
N TYR A 154 18.63 24.42 30.16
CA TYR A 154 19.39 25.09 31.21
C TYR A 154 18.68 24.96 32.55
N SER A 155 19.42 24.69 33.61
CA SER A 155 18.90 24.75 34.99
C SER A 155 19.90 25.40 35.94
N TRP A 156 19.35 26.11 36.91
CA TRP A 156 20.07 26.77 38.00
C TRP A 156 19.54 26.28 39.34
N SER A 157 20.44 25.98 40.27
CA SER A 157 20.12 25.52 41.62
C SER A 157 21.13 26.09 42.62
N PRO A 158 20.76 27.06 43.47
CA PRO A 158 21.63 27.57 44.50
C PRO A 158 21.87 26.50 45.59
N LYS A 159 23.12 26.36 46.06
CA LYS A 159 23.49 25.38 47.10
C LYS A 159 23.98 26.03 48.40
N GLY A 160 23.62 27.31 48.63
CA GLY A 160 24.10 28.07 49.79
C GLY A 160 25.62 28.24 49.74
N ASP A 161 26.30 27.89 50.83
CA ASP A 161 27.76 28.03 50.99
C ASP A 161 28.59 27.24 49.96
N LEU A 162 28.00 26.23 49.31
CA LEU A 162 28.63 25.46 48.22
C LEU A 162 28.62 26.20 46.88
N GLY A 163 27.93 27.34 46.78
CA GLY A 163 27.78 28.13 45.56
C GLY A 163 26.65 27.66 44.65
N ASP A 164 26.59 28.25 43.46
CA ASP A 164 25.51 28.01 42.50
C ASP A 164 25.82 26.87 41.53
N GLU A 165 24.87 25.95 41.36
CA GLU A 165 24.93 24.90 40.35
C GLU A 165 24.25 25.39 39.06
N HIS A 166 25.01 25.44 37.97
CA HIS A 166 24.51 25.73 36.62
C HIS A 166 24.69 24.50 35.73
N ARG A 167 23.61 24.03 35.10
CA ARG A 167 23.63 22.86 34.20
C ARG A 167 23.12 23.23 32.82
N PHE A 168 23.91 22.88 31.81
CA PHE A 168 23.56 23.02 30.39
C PHE A 168 23.46 21.62 29.76
N SER A 169 22.42 21.37 28.98
CA SER A 169 22.26 20.10 28.25
C SER A 169 21.85 20.36 26.80
N LEU A 170 22.48 19.64 25.86
CA LEU A 170 22.13 19.64 24.45
C LEU A 170 21.70 18.24 24.05
N ASN A 171 20.47 18.09 23.56
CA ASN A 171 19.97 16.83 23.01
C ASN A 171 19.79 16.95 21.49
N LEU A 172 20.35 15.98 20.76
CA LEU A 172 20.23 15.84 19.32
C LEU A 172 19.53 14.52 18.98
N SER A 173 18.36 14.61 18.34
CA SER A 173 17.56 13.46 17.90
C SER A 173 17.51 13.39 16.39
N PHE A 174 17.90 12.23 15.83
CA PHE A 174 17.92 11.99 14.39
C PHE A 174 16.72 11.15 13.95
N GLY A 175 16.14 11.50 12.79
CA GLY A 175 15.00 10.82 12.20
C GLY A 175 13.66 11.50 12.50
N LEU A 176 12.60 10.98 11.85
CA LEU A 176 11.23 11.50 12.02
C LEU A 176 10.59 10.91 13.28
N THR A 177 9.87 11.75 14.03
CA THR A 177 9.03 11.28 15.13
C THR A 177 7.89 10.39 14.60
N PRO A 178 7.29 9.52 15.43
CA PRO A 178 6.12 8.73 15.02
C PRO A 178 4.96 9.59 14.47
N GLU A 179 4.77 10.79 14.99
CA GLU A 179 3.75 11.75 14.55
C GLU A 179 4.10 12.35 13.18
N GLU A 180 5.36 12.76 12.98
CA GLU A 180 5.84 13.27 11.69
C GLU A 180 5.75 12.20 10.60
N LYS A 181 6.05 10.94 10.95
CA LYS A 181 5.89 9.78 10.07
C LYS A 181 4.44 9.58 9.63
N LYS A 182 3.49 9.61 10.57
CA LYS A 182 2.05 9.53 10.29
C LYS A 182 1.57 10.70 9.43
N ALA A 183 2.01 11.92 9.73
CA ALA A 183 1.66 13.11 8.95
C ALA A 183 2.15 13.02 7.50
N GLN A 184 3.39 12.55 7.27
CA GLN A 184 3.92 12.35 5.92
C GLN A 184 3.18 11.23 5.16
N ALA A 185 2.83 10.13 5.83
CA ALA A 185 2.04 9.06 5.23
C ALA A 185 0.64 9.56 4.80
N LEU A 186 -0.02 10.34 5.65
CA LEU A 186 -1.33 10.94 5.35
C LEU A 186 -1.23 11.92 4.17
N MET A 187 -0.20 12.77 4.12
CA MET A 187 0.01 13.68 2.99
C MET A 187 0.22 12.93 1.68
N LEU A 188 0.95 11.81 1.71
CA LEU A 188 1.15 10.95 0.53
C LEU A 188 -0.18 10.34 0.07
N ASP A 189 -1.02 9.88 0.99
CA ASP A 189 -2.34 9.35 0.68
C ASP A 189 -3.28 10.38 0.08
N GLN A 190 -3.28 11.60 0.63
CA GLN A 190 -4.06 12.70 0.09
C GLN A 190 -3.59 13.10 -1.32
N ALA A 191 -2.28 13.18 -1.55
CA ALA A 191 -1.73 13.50 -2.86
C ALA A 191 -2.11 12.45 -3.91
N MET A 192 -2.06 11.18 -3.54
CA MET A 192 -2.44 10.06 -4.41
C MET A 192 -3.95 10.02 -4.68
N ASN A 193 -4.78 10.26 -3.68
CA ASN A 193 -6.23 10.34 -3.87
C ASN A 193 -6.63 11.49 -4.81
N ARG A 194 -5.97 12.65 -4.71
CA ARG A 194 -6.16 13.77 -5.65
C ARG A 194 -5.77 13.37 -7.08
N GLN A 195 -4.67 12.65 -7.25
CA GLN A 195 -4.28 12.12 -8.57
C GLN A 195 -5.33 11.14 -9.12
N ARG A 196 -5.84 10.24 -8.26
CA ARG A 196 -6.91 9.29 -8.62
C ARG A 196 -8.16 10.01 -9.12
N GLU A 197 -8.64 10.99 -8.37
CA GLU A 197 -9.83 11.77 -8.74
C GLU A 197 -9.64 12.51 -10.08
N LYS A 198 -8.45 13.08 -10.29
CA LYS A 198 -8.11 13.75 -11.55
C LYS A 198 -8.13 12.76 -12.73
N LEU A 199 -7.57 11.56 -12.55
CA LEU A 199 -7.57 10.52 -13.58
C LEU A 199 -8.99 10.00 -13.84
N MET A 200 -9.78 9.72 -12.80
CA MET A 200 -11.19 9.33 -12.90
C MET A 200 -11.98 10.36 -13.72
N ALA A 201 -11.86 11.65 -13.39
CA ALA A 201 -12.52 12.72 -14.12
C ALA A 201 -12.08 12.78 -15.59
N THR A 202 -10.79 12.57 -15.85
CA THR A 202 -10.21 12.54 -17.20
C THR A 202 -10.77 11.39 -18.03
N TYR A 203 -10.80 10.17 -17.50
CA TYR A 203 -11.36 9.01 -18.19
C TYR A 203 -12.88 9.13 -18.37
N LEU A 204 -13.60 9.68 -17.39
CA LEU A 204 -15.04 9.92 -17.54
C LEU A 204 -15.33 10.91 -18.67
N LYS A 205 -14.58 12.02 -18.71
CA LYS A 205 -14.67 13.02 -19.78
C LYS A 205 -14.29 12.43 -21.15
N SER A 206 -13.18 11.71 -21.21
CA SER A 206 -12.68 11.03 -22.41
C SER A 206 -13.70 10.01 -22.94
N GLY A 207 -14.23 9.15 -22.08
CA GLY A 207 -15.23 8.14 -22.43
C GLY A 207 -16.53 8.76 -22.94
N LYS A 208 -17.04 9.81 -22.28
CA LYS A 208 -18.22 10.56 -22.74
C LYS A 208 -17.98 11.24 -24.09
N ALA A 209 -16.83 11.87 -24.28
CA ALA A 209 -16.46 12.48 -25.57
C ALA A 209 -16.32 11.44 -26.68
N ALA A 210 -15.77 10.26 -26.36
CA ALA A 210 -15.68 9.14 -27.28
C ALA A 210 -17.07 8.61 -27.68
N MET A 211 -18.03 8.55 -26.76
CA MET A 211 -19.43 8.23 -27.10
C MET A 211 -20.04 9.27 -28.05
N ALA A 212 -19.83 10.57 -27.79
CA ALA A 212 -20.34 11.64 -28.65
C ALA A 212 -19.77 11.59 -30.08
N LYS A 213 -18.51 11.14 -30.22
CA LYS A 213 -17.84 10.92 -31.51
C LYS A 213 -18.11 9.54 -32.13
N GLU A 214 -19.00 8.73 -31.52
CA GLU A 214 -19.24 7.33 -31.89
C GLU A 214 -17.99 6.42 -31.88
N ASN A 215 -16.93 6.83 -31.18
CA ASN A 215 -15.75 6.00 -30.95
C ASN A 215 -16.00 5.03 -29.78
N TRP A 216 -16.84 4.03 -30.04
CA TRP A 216 -17.30 3.09 -29.02
C TRP A 216 -16.19 2.20 -28.45
N GLU A 217 -15.10 1.97 -29.18
CA GLU A 217 -13.97 1.18 -28.67
C GLU A 217 -13.31 1.92 -27.50
N LYS A 218 -12.98 3.20 -27.71
CA LYS A 218 -12.37 4.03 -26.69
C LYS A 218 -13.29 4.25 -25.49
N ALA A 219 -14.59 4.47 -25.74
CA ALA A 219 -15.56 4.59 -24.66
C ALA A 219 -15.64 3.33 -23.77
N VAL A 220 -15.66 2.12 -24.37
CA VAL A 220 -15.66 0.86 -23.61
C VAL A 220 -14.38 0.70 -22.79
N GLN A 221 -13.23 1.06 -23.36
CA GLN A 221 -11.95 1.02 -22.66
C GLN A 221 -11.96 1.94 -21.43
N ASP A 222 -12.31 3.23 -21.62
CA ASP A 222 -12.30 4.23 -20.56
C ASP A 222 -13.31 3.91 -19.45
N PHE A 223 -14.52 3.42 -19.76
CA PHE A 223 -15.48 3.04 -18.72
C PHE A 223 -15.16 1.71 -18.04
N THR A 224 -14.52 0.76 -18.73
CA THR A 224 -14.02 -0.46 -18.07
C THR A 224 -12.95 -0.09 -17.04
N TRP A 225 -12.13 0.92 -17.36
CA TRP A 225 -11.16 1.48 -16.41
C TRP A 225 -11.80 2.07 -15.17
N LEU A 226 -12.76 2.97 -15.36
CA LEU A 226 -13.49 3.57 -14.25
C LEU A 226 -14.20 2.52 -13.37
N GLN A 227 -14.73 1.44 -13.98
CA GLN A 227 -15.37 0.37 -13.23
C GLN A 227 -14.41 -0.38 -12.30
N GLN A 228 -13.11 -0.49 -12.63
CA GLN A 228 -12.14 -1.12 -11.74
C GLN A 228 -11.88 -0.28 -10.48
N TRP A 229 -11.95 1.05 -10.63
CA TRP A 229 -11.74 2.01 -9.54
C TRP A 229 -13.01 2.26 -8.71
N ASP A 230 -14.18 2.25 -9.36
CA ASP A 230 -15.48 2.47 -8.70
C ASP A 230 -16.54 1.54 -9.31
N ASN A 231 -16.47 0.27 -8.91
CA ASN A 231 -17.36 -0.79 -9.45
C ASN A 231 -18.82 -0.64 -9.02
N LYS A 232 -19.10 0.11 -7.95
CA LYS A 232 -20.45 0.35 -7.43
C LYS A 232 -21.11 1.57 -8.07
N ASN A 233 -20.38 2.37 -8.84
CA ASN A 233 -20.94 3.54 -9.48
C ASN A 233 -22.02 3.18 -10.52
N PRO A 234 -23.28 3.54 -10.29
CA PRO A 234 -24.36 3.18 -11.21
C PRO A 234 -24.22 3.91 -12.55
N GLU A 235 -23.65 5.12 -12.57
CA GLU A 235 -23.44 5.89 -13.80
C GLU A 235 -22.40 5.21 -14.69
N ILE A 236 -21.22 4.87 -14.15
CA ILE A 236 -20.15 4.20 -14.89
C ILE A 236 -20.64 2.87 -15.46
N ASN A 237 -21.34 2.08 -14.64
CA ASN A 237 -21.88 0.79 -15.06
C ASN A 237 -22.90 0.93 -16.20
N LYS A 238 -23.81 1.91 -16.13
CA LYS A 238 -24.79 2.20 -17.18
C LYS A 238 -24.10 2.66 -18.49
N LEU A 239 -23.12 3.55 -18.38
CA LEU A 239 -22.34 4.04 -19.53
C LEU A 239 -21.58 2.91 -20.22
N LEU A 240 -20.94 2.03 -19.45
CA LEU A 240 -20.19 0.89 -19.96
C LEU A 240 -21.09 -0.10 -20.73
N ILE A 241 -22.25 -0.44 -20.17
CA ILE A 241 -23.22 -1.33 -20.84
C ILE A 241 -23.67 -0.71 -22.18
N THR A 242 -24.01 0.57 -22.17
CA THR A 242 -24.44 1.31 -23.37
C THR A 242 -23.35 1.32 -24.43
N ALA A 243 -22.11 1.64 -24.04
CA ALA A 243 -20.97 1.67 -24.93
C ALA A 243 -20.68 0.29 -25.55
N ARG A 244 -20.76 -0.79 -24.75
CA ARG A 244 -20.56 -2.18 -25.24
C ARG A 244 -21.61 -2.57 -26.28
N GLN A 245 -22.88 -2.25 -26.04
CA GLN A 245 -23.96 -2.50 -26.98
C GLN A 245 -23.77 -1.72 -28.30
N LYS A 246 -23.52 -0.41 -28.20
CA LYS A 246 -23.30 0.45 -29.38
C LYS A 246 -22.05 0.06 -30.16
N ARG A 247 -20.96 -0.35 -29.49
CA ARG A 247 -19.75 -0.91 -30.13
C ARG A 247 -20.08 -2.12 -30.98
N LYS A 248 -20.89 -3.06 -30.45
CA LYS A 248 -21.31 -4.26 -31.18
C LYS A 248 -22.08 -3.90 -32.45
N ILE A 249 -23.03 -2.96 -32.34
CA ILE A 249 -23.85 -2.46 -33.46
C ILE A 249 -22.99 -1.74 -34.50
N SER A 250 -22.13 -0.81 -34.10
CA SER A 250 -21.26 -0.06 -34.98
C SER A 250 -20.33 -0.98 -35.78
N LYS A 251 -19.68 -1.97 -35.13
CA LYS A 251 -18.83 -2.96 -35.80
C LYS A 251 -19.61 -3.81 -36.81
N ALA A 252 -20.82 -4.25 -36.46
CA ALA A 252 -21.67 -5.02 -37.37
C ALA A 252 -22.07 -4.20 -38.61
N ASN A 253 -22.49 -2.94 -38.41
CA ASN A 253 -22.86 -2.03 -39.50
C ASN A 253 -21.65 -1.71 -40.41
N ALA A 254 -20.48 -1.46 -39.83
CA ALA A 254 -19.26 -1.19 -40.58
C ALA A 254 -18.85 -2.39 -41.45
N ALA A 255 -18.92 -3.61 -40.90
CA ALA A 255 -18.70 -4.84 -41.66
C ALA A 255 -19.71 -4.99 -42.80
N TYR A 256 -21.01 -4.78 -42.54
CA TYR A 256 -22.05 -4.78 -43.58
C TYR A 256 -21.76 -3.77 -44.69
N LEU A 257 -21.46 -2.50 -44.36
CA LEU A 257 -21.18 -1.45 -45.36
C LEU A 257 -19.92 -1.75 -46.18
N LYS A 258 -18.89 -2.35 -45.57
CA LYS A 258 -17.71 -2.82 -46.29
C LYS A 258 -18.10 -3.93 -47.26
N GLY A 259 -18.87 -4.92 -46.81
CA GLY A 259 -19.39 -5.99 -47.67
C GLY A 259 -20.25 -5.48 -48.83
N PHE A 260 -21.12 -4.51 -48.57
CA PHE A 260 -21.98 -3.91 -49.59
C PHE A 260 -21.16 -3.21 -50.68
N ARG A 261 -20.13 -2.43 -50.30
CA ARG A 261 -19.22 -1.80 -51.27
C ARG A 261 -18.48 -2.82 -52.13
N LEU A 262 -18.01 -3.92 -51.54
CA LEU A 262 -17.35 -5.01 -52.26
C LEU A 262 -18.33 -5.67 -53.25
N SER A 263 -19.59 -5.87 -52.88
CA SER A 263 -20.61 -6.44 -53.78
C SER A 263 -20.86 -5.58 -55.02
N LYS A 264 -20.81 -4.24 -54.88
CA LYS A 264 -20.95 -3.31 -56.00
C LYS A 264 -19.77 -3.38 -56.97
N LYS A 265 -18.59 -3.81 -56.50
CA LYS A 265 -17.40 -4.06 -57.33
C LYS A 265 -17.36 -5.47 -57.94
N GLY A 266 -18.43 -6.27 -57.78
CA GLY A 266 -18.46 -7.67 -58.22
C GLY A 266 -17.63 -8.63 -57.37
N GLN A 267 -17.05 -8.16 -56.26
CA GLN A 267 -16.25 -8.94 -55.32
C GLN A 267 -17.17 -9.69 -54.33
N TRP A 268 -17.95 -10.64 -54.87
CA TRP A 268 -19.02 -11.33 -54.14
C TRP A 268 -18.49 -12.19 -52.98
N LEU A 269 -17.29 -12.74 -53.13
CA LEU A 269 -16.65 -13.56 -52.09
C LEU A 269 -16.33 -12.73 -50.85
N GLU A 270 -15.66 -11.59 -51.06
CA GLU A 270 -15.29 -10.65 -50.02
C GLU A 270 -16.53 -10.00 -49.39
N ALA A 271 -17.58 -9.76 -50.19
CA ALA A 271 -18.87 -9.29 -49.70
C ALA A 271 -19.55 -10.29 -48.75
N ALA A 272 -19.56 -11.58 -49.10
CA ALA A 272 -20.13 -12.64 -48.26
C ALA A 272 -19.38 -12.81 -46.93
N LEU A 273 -18.05 -12.70 -46.93
CA LEU A 273 -17.24 -12.74 -45.71
C LEU A 273 -17.59 -11.60 -44.75
N GLN A 274 -17.67 -10.37 -45.26
CA GLN A 274 -18.02 -9.21 -44.44
C GLN A 274 -19.46 -9.27 -43.92
N ALA A 275 -20.37 -9.82 -44.70
CA ALA A 275 -21.74 -10.08 -44.26
C ALA A 275 -21.79 -11.11 -43.11
N GLN A 276 -20.95 -12.14 -43.14
CA GLN A 276 -20.84 -13.11 -42.05
C GLN A 276 -20.34 -12.45 -40.76
N VAL A 277 -19.28 -11.63 -40.83
CA VAL A 277 -18.76 -10.88 -39.67
C VAL A 277 -19.85 -10.03 -39.01
N ALA A 278 -20.70 -9.37 -39.80
CA ALA A 278 -21.82 -8.61 -39.28
C ALA A 278 -22.86 -9.49 -38.57
N LEU A 279 -23.15 -10.69 -39.09
CA LEU A 279 -24.09 -11.64 -38.50
C LEU A 279 -23.56 -12.33 -37.25
N ASP A 280 -22.25 -12.57 -37.15
CA ASP A 280 -21.63 -13.11 -35.92
C ASP A 280 -21.77 -12.13 -34.76
N LEU A 281 -21.70 -10.82 -35.05
CA LEU A 281 -21.94 -9.76 -34.08
C LEU A 281 -23.44 -9.57 -33.80
N ILE A 282 -24.27 -9.54 -34.84
CA ILE A 282 -25.72 -9.35 -34.74
C ILE A 282 -26.43 -10.35 -35.66
N PRO A 283 -26.81 -11.53 -35.13
CA PRO A 283 -27.44 -12.59 -35.92
C PRO A 283 -28.74 -12.16 -36.62
N THR A 284 -29.44 -11.18 -36.02
CA THR A 284 -30.70 -10.62 -36.52
C THR A 284 -30.52 -9.48 -37.54
N HIS A 285 -29.28 -9.19 -37.98
CA HIS A 285 -28.99 -8.07 -38.89
C HIS A 285 -29.53 -8.33 -40.31
N LYS A 286 -30.78 -7.92 -40.57
CA LYS A 286 -31.54 -8.19 -41.82
C LYS A 286 -30.74 -7.92 -43.11
N LYS A 287 -30.11 -6.74 -43.24
CA LYS A 287 -29.36 -6.37 -44.46
C LYS A 287 -28.10 -7.22 -44.70
N ALA A 288 -27.48 -7.72 -43.62
CA ALA A 288 -26.29 -8.56 -43.73
C ALA A 288 -26.68 -9.99 -44.11
N LYS A 289 -27.81 -10.48 -43.58
CA LYS A 289 -28.41 -11.75 -43.99
C LYS A 289 -28.71 -11.77 -45.49
N GLU A 290 -29.32 -10.69 -45.99
CA GLU A 290 -29.65 -10.56 -47.41
C GLU A 290 -28.39 -10.43 -48.29
N LEU A 291 -27.43 -9.60 -47.89
CA LEU A 291 -26.15 -9.47 -48.59
C LEU A 291 -25.42 -10.82 -48.68
N LYS A 292 -25.41 -11.60 -47.59
CA LYS A 292 -24.81 -12.94 -47.58
C LYS A 292 -25.51 -13.86 -48.57
N ARG A 293 -26.84 -13.91 -48.56
CA ARG A 293 -27.66 -14.73 -49.48
C ARG A 293 -27.36 -14.37 -50.94
N ARG A 294 -27.44 -13.10 -51.29
CA ARG A 294 -27.19 -12.62 -52.66
C ARG A 294 -25.77 -12.92 -53.14
N SER A 295 -24.77 -12.72 -52.29
CA SER A 295 -23.39 -13.05 -52.62
C SER A 295 -23.19 -14.56 -52.84
N GLN A 296 -23.85 -15.41 -52.04
CA GLN A 296 -23.83 -16.85 -52.24
C GLN A 296 -24.45 -17.25 -53.58
N GLU A 297 -25.56 -16.63 -53.99
CA GLU A 297 -26.19 -16.90 -55.29
C GLU A 297 -25.31 -16.52 -56.47
N LYS A 298 -24.59 -15.40 -56.38
CA LYS A 298 -23.65 -14.95 -57.42
C LYS A 298 -22.37 -15.79 -57.49
N LEU A 299 -22.02 -16.49 -56.42
CA LEU A 299 -20.86 -17.38 -56.36
C LEU A 299 -21.18 -18.83 -56.73
N LYS A 300 -22.47 -19.20 -56.87
CA LYS A 300 -22.85 -20.55 -57.33
C LYS A 300 -22.38 -20.75 -58.76
N ALA A 301 -21.54 -21.76 -58.97
CA ALA A 301 -21.21 -22.27 -60.29
C ALA A 301 -22.42 -23.05 -60.88
N PRO A 302 -22.44 -23.34 -62.19
CA PRO A 302 -23.37 -24.33 -62.75
C PRO A 302 -23.31 -25.63 -61.93
N LYS A 303 -24.47 -26.25 -61.68
CA LYS A 303 -24.82 -27.32 -60.70
C LYS A 303 -23.90 -28.56 -60.59
N THR A 304 -22.74 -28.64 -61.23
CA THR A 304 -22.00 -29.89 -61.46
C THR A 304 -20.72 -30.11 -60.64
N ASP A 305 -20.29 -29.20 -59.75
CA ASP A 305 -19.05 -29.38 -58.95
C ASP A 305 -19.26 -29.27 -57.42
N GLN A 306 -19.57 -30.40 -56.79
CA GLN A 306 -19.76 -30.50 -55.34
C GLN A 306 -18.49 -30.14 -54.52
N ASP A 307 -17.30 -30.37 -55.06
CA ASP A 307 -16.05 -30.07 -54.34
C ASP A 307 -15.81 -28.55 -54.30
N PHE A 308 -16.13 -27.83 -55.39
CA PHE A 308 -16.12 -26.37 -55.41
C PHE A 308 -17.08 -25.74 -54.38
N ASP A 309 -18.33 -26.20 -54.36
CA ASP A 309 -19.35 -25.71 -53.41
C ASP A 309 -19.00 -26.03 -51.95
N SER A 310 -18.37 -27.19 -51.71
CA SER A 310 -17.83 -27.52 -50.39
C SER A 310 -16.69 -26.60 -49.98
N GLY A 311 -15.78 -26.29 -50.90
CA GLY A 311 -14.69 -25.34 -50.66
C GLY A 311 -15.21 -23.94 -50.34
N MET A 312 -16.21 -23.48 -51.09
CA MET A 312 -16.88 -22.20 -50.86
C MET A 312 -17.55 -22.14 -49.49
N ARG A 313 -18.27 -23.19 -49.08
CA ARG A 313 -18.85 -23.28 -47.72
C ARG A 313 -17.78 -23.21 -46.63
N HIS A 314 -16.66 -23.92 -46.80
CA HIS A 314 -15.58 -23.86 -45.80
C HIS A 314 -14.94 -22.47 -45.74
N PHE A 315 -14.73 -21.83 -46.89
CA PHE A 315 -14.14 -20.49 -46.96
C PHE A 315 -15.02 -19.44 -46.28
N LEU A 316 -16.34 -19.47 -46.56
CA LEU A 316 -17.30 -18.54 -45.94
C LEU A 316 -17.45 -18.73 -44.43
N ASN A 317 -17.12 -19.92 -43.91
CA ASN A 317 -17.06 -20.21 -42.49
C ASN A 317 -15.66 -20.03 -41.90
N ALA A 318 -14.77 -19.29 -42.56
CA ALA A 318 -13.38 -19.02 -42.17
C ALA A 318 -12.50 -20.27 -41.95
N ARG A 319 -12.88 -21.42 -42.50
CA ARG A 319 -12.10 -22.68 -42.46
C ARG A 319 -11.21 -22.77 -43.70
N TYR A 320 -10.26 -21.86 -43.83
CA TYR A 320 -9.46 -21.68 -45.05
C TYR A 320 -8.68 -22.93 -45.48
N ASP A 321 -8.13 -23.70 -44.53
CA ASP A 321 -7.39 -24.94 -44.86
C ASP A 321 -8.30 -26.00 -45.49
N LYS A 322 -9.51 -26.16 -44.96
CA LYS A 322 -10.52 -27.07 -45.52
C LYS A 322 -11.03 -26.56 -46.87
N ALA A 323 -11.13 -25.24 -47.04
CA ALA A 323 -11.52 -24.62 -48.31
C ALA A 323 -10.48 -24.88 -49.40
N ILE A 324 -9.20 -24.63 -49.10
CA ILE A 324 -8.07 -24.88 -50.00
C ILE A 324 -8.04 -26.35 -50.43
N ALA A 325 -8.13 -27.30 -49.48
CA ALA A 325 -8.11 -28.73 -49.81
C ALA A 325 -9.27 -29.17 -50.73
N LYS A 326 -10.47 -28.63 -50.51
CA LYS A 326 -11.63 -28.92 -51.38
C LYS A 326 -11.47 -28.30 -52.77
N TRP A 327 -10.96 -27.09 -52.87
CA TRP A 327 -10.69 -26.41 -54.14
C TRP A 327 -9.53 -27.04 -54.92
N GLU A 328 -8.48 -27.51 -54.25
CA GLU A 328 -7.40 -28.29 -54.87
C GLU A 328 -7.94 -29.61 -55.44
N LYS A 329 -8.87 -30.27 -54.75
CA LYS A 329 -9.55 -31.47 -55.25
C LYS A 329 -10.42 -31.17 -56.47
N ALA A 330 -11.14 -30.05 -56.49
CA ALA A 330 -11.93 -29.60 -57.63
C ALA A 330 -11.03 -29.30 -58.86
N LEU A 331 -9.88 -28.64 -58.65
CA LEU A 331 -8.89 -28.38 -59.70
C LEU A 331 -8.27 -29.67 -60.28
N LYS A 332 -8.05 -30.69 -59.46
CA LYS A 332 -7.57 -32.00 -59.95
C LYS A 332 -8.57 -32.64 -60.93
N LYS A 333 -9.87 -32.48 -60.70
CA LYS A 333 -10.94 -33.03 -61.57
C LYS A 333 -11.15 -32.21 -62.84
N ASN A 334 -11.01 -30.89 -62.76
CA ASN A 334 -11.14 -30.01 -63.91
C ASN A 334 -10.01 -28.95 -63.92
N PRO A 335 -8.85 -29.28 -64.51
CA PRO A 335 -7.67 -28.41 -64.49
C PRO A 335 -7.85 -27.08 -65.24
N LYS A 336 -8.85 -26.97 -66.13
CA LYS A 336 -9.12 -25.78 -66.94
C LYS A 336 -9.85 -24.66 -66.18
N ARG A 337 -10.35 -24.91 -64.97
CA ARG A 337 -10.99 -23.88 -64.12
C ARG A 337 -9.95 -22.99 -63.43
N THR A 338 -9.38 -22.05 -64.17
CA THR A 338 -8.41 -21.06 -63.68
C THR A 338 -8.94 -20.23 -62.49
N GLU A 339 -10.25 -20.05 -62.41
CA GLU A 339 -10.97 -19.30 -61.37
C GLU A 339 -10.75 -19.87 -59.97
N ILE A 340 -10.63 -21.20 -59.85
CA ILE A 340 -10.41 -21.89 -58.56
C ILE A 340 -9.01 -21.58 -58.01
N ARG A 341 -8.00 -21.40 -58.88
CA ARG A 341 -6.64 -21.04 -58.46
C ARG A 341 -6.63 -19.67 -57.78
N THR A 342 -7.37 -18.71 -58.34
CA THR A 342 -7.52 -17.36 -57.76
C THR A 342 -8.14 -17.42 -56.36
N TYR A 343 -9.11 -18.31 -56.12
CA TYR A 343 -9.70 -18.50 -54.79
C TYR A 343 -8.75 -19.15 -53.79
N ILE A 344 -7.95 -20.13 -54.22
CA ILE A 344 -6.92 -20.77 -53.37
C ILE A 344 -5.87 -19.74 -52.94
N GLU A 345 -5.34 -18.95 -53.87
CA GLU A 345 -4.34 -17.93 -53.54
C GLU A 345 -4.90 -16.85 -52.61
N LYS A 346 -6.15 -16.42 -52.83
CA LYS A 346 -6.84 -15.54 -51.88
C LYS A 346 -6.98 -16.18 -50.49
N ALA A 347 -7.34 -17.46 -50.40
CA ALA A 347 -7.45 -18.16 -49.11
C ALA A 347 -6.11 -18.26 -48.38
N LYS A 348 -5.01 -18.54 -49.10
CA LYS A 348 -3.66 -18.55 -48.53
C LYS A 348 -3.26 -17.18 -48.01
N ARG A 349 -3.51 -16.11 -48.78
CA ARG A 349 -3.23 -14.74 -48.36
C ARG A 349 -4.01 -14.35 -47.11
N ILE A 350 -5.33 -14.61 -47.07
CA ILE A 350 -6.16 -14.33 -45.89
C ILE A 350 -5.68 -15.13 -44.68
N ARG A 351 -5.31 -16.40 -44.85
CA ARG A 351 -4.73 -17.23 -43.79
C ARG A 351 -3.43 -16.61 -43.24
N ALA A 352 -2.54 -16.13 -44.11
CA ALA A 352 -1.30 -15.49 -43.71
C ALA A 352 -1.54 -14.15 -42.97
N GLU A 353 -2.43 -13.30 -43.49
CA GLU A 353 -2.84 -12.04 -42.87
C GLU A 353 -3.48 -12.28 -41.49
N GLN A 354 -4.30 -13.32 -41.34
CA GLN A 354 -4.87 -13.71 -40.04
C GLN A 354 -3.78 -14.10 -39.03
N ARG A 355 -2.76 -14.84 -39.46
CA ARG A 355 -1.65 -15.24 -38.60
C ARG A 355 -0.82 -14.04 -38.16
N LEU A 356 -0.51 -13.11 -39.08
CA LEU A 356 0.20 -11.88 -38.75
C LEU A 356 -0.60 -10.99 -37.79
N SER A 357 -1.91 -10.82 -38.06
CA SER A 357 -2.81 -10.08 -37.18
C SER A 357 -2.89 -10.68 -35.78
N GLN A 358 -2.87 -12.02 -35.65
CA GLN A 358 -2.84 -12.69 -34.35
C GLN A 358 -1.56 -12.40 -33.57
N ILE A 359 -0.39 -12.35 -34.23
CA ILE A 359 0.89 -12.01 -33.60
C ILE A 359 0.86 -10.57 -33.08
N GLN A 360 0.48 -9.62 -33.93
CA GLN A 360 0.36 -8.21 -33.54
C GLN A 360 -0.65 -8.01 -32.39
N LYS A 361 -1.78 -8.74 -32.43
CA LYS A 361 -2.75 -8.73 -31.32
C LYS A 361 -2.16 -9.27 -30.03
N LYS A 362 -1.33 -10.31 -30.08
CA LYS A 362 -0.66 -10.84 -28.88
C LYS A 362 0.31 -9.82 -28.29
N GLU A 363 1.11 -9.16 -29.12
CA GLU A 363 2.01 -8.08 -28.66
C GLU A 363 1.25 -6.90 -28.06
N GLN A 364 0.17 -6.47 -28.72
CA GLN A 364 -0.67 -5.39 -28.20
C GLN A 364 -1.35 -5.81 -26.89
N ASN A 365 -1.89 -7.02 -26.80
CA ASN A 365 -2.50 -7.54 -25.58
C ASN A 365 -1.49 -7.58 -24.43
N LEU A 366 -0.21 -7.89 -24.68
CA LEU A 366 0.82 -7.88 -23.65
C LEU A 366 1.11 -6.45 -23.15
N LYS A 367 1.18 -5.48 -24.06
CA LYS A 367 1.30 -4.06 -23.68
C LYS A 367 0.08 -3.58 -22.88
N ASP A 368 -1.12 -3.96 -23.32
CA ASP A 368 -2.36 -3.65 -22.62
C ASP A 368 -2.42 -4.36 -21.26
N GLU A 369 -1.88 -5.57 -21.13
CA GLU A 369 -1.79 -6.33 -19.88
C GLU A 369 -0.83 -5.66 -18.87
N LEU A 370 0.36 -5.25 -19.31
CA LEU A 370 1.29 -4.47 -18.46
C LEU A 370 0.67 -3.14 -18.03
N THR A 371 0.03 -2.43 -18.96
CA THR A 371 -0.75 -1.24 -18.66
C THR A 371 -1.84 -1.56 -17.63
N ASN A 372 -2.50 -2.71 -17.79
CA ASN A 372 -3.58 -3.10 -16.91
C ASN A 372 -3.09 -3.40 -15.48
N LEU A 373 -1.97 -4.14 -15.38
CA LEU A 373 -1.31 -4.48 -14.12
C LEU A 373 -0.84 -3.23 -13.39
N ASN A 374 -0.24 -2.27 -14.09
CA ASN A 374 0.22 -1.02 -13.48
C ASN A 374 -0.94 -0.30 -12.79
N GLN A 375 -2.05 -0.20 -13.50
CA GLN A 375 -3.23 0.51 -13.01
C GLN A 375 -3.89 -0.23 -11.84
N LYS A 376 -3.94 -1.57 -11.88
CA LYS A 376 -4.38 -2.39 -10.73
C LYS A 376 -3.50 -2.15 -9.51
N ALA A 377 -2.18 -2.10 -9.67
CA ALA A 377 -1.25 -1.82 -8.57
C ALA A 377 -1.49 -0.44 -7.97
N TYR A 378 -1.68 0.58 -8.81
CA TYR A 378 -2.07 1.92 -8.36
C TYR A 378 -3.42 1.91 -7.61
N THR A 379 -4.41 1.14 -8.06
CA THR A 379 -5.68 0.98 -7.34
C THR A 379 -5.45 0.43 -5.94
N LEU A 380 -4.75 -0.69 -5.82
CA LEU A 380 -4.46 -1.33 -4.54
C LEU A 380 -3.73 -0.37 -3.60
N TYR A 381 -2.73 0.34 -4.13
CA TYR A 381 -1.97 1.33 -3.38
C TYR A 381 -2.85 2.45 -2.82
N THR A 382 -3.76 3.00 -3.64
CA THR A 382 -4.71 4.03 -3.20
C THR A 382 -5.78 3.52 -2.24
N LEU A 383 -6.08 2.21 -2.28
CA LEU A 383 -6.97 1.56 -1.33
C LEU A 383 -6.26 1.17 -0.02
N GLY A 384 -5.00 1.58 0.17
CA GLY A 384 -4.20 1.27 1.35
C GLY A 384 -3.51 -0.10 1.30
N GLN A 385 -3.81 -0.94 0.29
CA GLN A 385 -3.21 -2.26 0.04
C GLN A 385 -1.83 -2.11 -0.59
N THR A 386 -0.93 -1.49 0.17
CA THR A 386 0.39 -1.06 -0.29
C THR A 386 1.29 -2.26 -0.60
N GLN A 387 1.20 -3.33 0.19
CA GLN A 387 1.96 -4.56 -0.01
C GLN A 387 1.56 -5.28 -1.30
N GLU A 388 0.26 -5.41 -1.56
CA GLU A 388 -0.25 -6.04 -2.79
C GLU A 388 0.10 -5.21 -4.03
N ALA A 389 0.10 -3.88 -3.91
CA ALA A 389 0.55 -3.01 -4.99
C ALA A 389 2.03 -3.21 -5.31
N ILE A 390 2.89 -3.29 -4.28
CA ILE A 390 4.32 -3.60 -4.41
C ILE A 390 4.55 -4.91 -5.15
N LEU A 391 3.83 -5.97 -4.77
CA LEU A 391 3.95 -7.28 -5.43
C LEU A 391 3.61 -7.22 -6.92
N ILE A 392 2.59 -6.46 -7.30
CA ILE A 392 2.22 -6.31 -8.72
C ILE A 392 3.28 -5.50 -9.48
N TRP A 393 3.81 -4.42 -8.92
CA TRP A 393 4.88 -3.66 -9.57
C TRP A 393 6.17 -4.49 -9.69
N GLU A 394 6.50 -5.31 -8.70
CA GLU A 394 7.62 -6.25 -8.78
C GLU A 394 7.40 -7.30 -9.88
N GLN A 395 6.18 -7.86 -9.98
CA GLN A 395 5.82 -8.76 -11.08
C GLN A 395 5.95 -8.09 -12.45
N MET A 396 5.52 -6.83 -12.58
CA MET A 396 5.69 -6.08 -13.83
C MET A 396 7.16 -5.90 -14.21
N LEU A 397 8.03 -5.61 -13.24
CA LEU A 397 9.46 -5.43 -13.47
C LEU A 397 10.20 -6.73 -13.80
N GLN A 398 9.64 -7.89 -13.45
CA GLN A 398 10.15 -9.18 -13.95
C GLN A 398 9.92 -9.33 -15.46
N GLN A 399 8.82 -8.79 -15.99
CA GLN A 399 8.47 -8.85 -17.42
C GLN A 399 9.15 -7.74 -18.22
N ASP A 400 9.20 -6.52 -17.69
CA ASP A 400 9.89 -5.38 -18.26
C ASP A 400 10.74 -4.66 -17.19
N PRO A 401 12.02 -5.05 -17.04
CA PRO A 401 12.91 -4.45 -16.04
C PRO A 401 13.17 -2.95 -16.23
N ARG A 402 12.85 -2.37 -17.39
CA ARG A 402 13.11 -0.95 -17.71
C ARG A 402 11.86 -0.07 -17.59
N ASN A 403 10.74 -0.62 -17.13
CA ASN A 403 9.49 0.10 -16.98
C ASN A 403 9.62 1.23 -15.93
N GLN A 404 9.75 2.47 -16.41
CA GLN A 404 9.94 3.65 -15.56
C GLN A 404 8.74 3.94 -14.65
N GLU A 405 7.52 3.65 -15.11
CA GLU A 405 6.32 3.85 -14.30
C GLU A 405 6.31 2.91 -13.09
N ALA A 406 6.54 1.62 -13.32
CA ALA A 406 6.60 0.62 -12.25
C ALA A 406 7.76 0.88 -11.28
N LEU A 407 8.94 1.29 -11.77
CA LEU A 407 10.09 1.67 -10.93
C LEU A 407 9.76 2.86 -10.01
N SER A 408 9.18 3.92 -10.58
CA SER A 408 8.80 5.12 -9.81
C SER A 408 7.72 4.80 -8.76
N ALA A 409 6.71 4.02 -9.15
CA ALA A 409 5.61 3.63 -8.29
C ALA A 409 6.07 2.73 -7.13
N LEU A 410 6.92 1.73 -7.43
CA LEU A 410 7.53 0.85 -6.44
C LEU A 410 8.34 1.63 -5.40
N LYS A 411 9.12 2.62 -5.84
CA LYS A 411 9.90 3.49 -4.96
C LYS A 411 9.00 4.27 -3.99
N GLN A 412 7.92 4.86 -4.49
CA GLN A 412 6.97 5.60 -3.66
C GLN A 412 6.25 4.69 -2.67
N ALA A 413 5.86 3.50 -3.11
CA ALA A 413 5.16 2.54 -2.27
C ALA A 413 6.03 1.97 -1.15
N LYS A 414 7.29 1.64 -1.45
CA LYS A 414 8.28 1.23 -0.43
C LYS A 414 8.54 2.35 0.57
N LYS A 415 8.65 3.60 0.11
CA LYS A 415 8.78 4.76 1.00
C LYS A 415 7.56 4.93 1.92
N LYS A 416 6.33 4.77 1.40
CA LYS A 416 5.11 4.82 2.23
C LYS A 416 5.15 3.76 3.33
N MET A 417 5.51 2.53 2.97
CA MET A 417 5.63 1.40 3.89
C MET A 417 6.67 1.65 4.98
N GLU A 418 7.82 2.22 4.61
CA GLU A 418 8.86 2.62 5.57
C GLU A 418 8.40 3.74 6.51
N LEU A 419 7.72 4.76 5.97
CA LEU A 419 7.17 5.89 6.74
C LEU A 419 6.09 5.45 7.72
N MET A 420 5.22 4.52 7.33
CA MET A 420 4.20 3.97 8.24
C MET A 420 4.80 3.19 9.41
N GLY A 421 6.12 2.97 9.42
CA GLY A 421 6.84 2.28 10.47
C GLY A 421 6.42 0.83 10.58
N SER A 422 7.19 0.05 11.32
CA SER A 422 6.91 -1.34 11.69
C SER A 422 5.64 -1.56 12.53
N THR A 423 4.60 -0.75 12.36
CA THR A 423 3.25 -0.95 12.94
C THR A 423 2.40 -1.96 12.15
N GLU A 424 2.86 -2.45 11.00
CA GLU A 424 2.38 -3.73 10.41
C GLU A 424 3.10 -4.96 11.00
N LYS A 425 4.24 -4.79 11.70
CA LYS A 425 4.97 -5.89 12.37
C LYS A 425 4.45 -6.24 13.76
N SER A 426 3.41 -5.60 14.27
CA SER A 426 2.80 -6.01 15.55
C SER A 426 1.75 -7.09 15.34
N HIS A 427 2.20 -8.35 15.23
CA HIS A 427 1.51 -9.64 15.42
C HIS A 427 0.12 -9.89 14.78
N ALA A 428 -0.83 -8.95 14.86
CA ALA A 428 -2.14 -8.98 14.22
C ALA A 428 -2.07 -8.99 12.69
N SER A 429 -1.23 -8.16 12.04
CA SER A 429 -1.12 -8.15 10.56
C SER A 429 -0.54 -9.46 10.01
N SER A 430 0.53 -9.98 10.61
CA SER A 430 1.11 -11.29 10.23
C SER A 430 0.11 -12.46 10.36
N LYS A 431 -0.85 -12.35 11.29
CA LYS A 431 -1.89 -13.35 11.51
C LYS A 431 -3.03 -13.15 10.53
N VAL A 432 -3.46 -11.91 10.28
CA VAL A 432 -4.44 -11.55 9.24
C VAL A 432 -3.95 -12.02 7.86
N GLU A 433 -2.69 -11.74 7.51
CA GLU A 433 -2.06 -12.14 6.25
C GLU A 433 -1.93 -13.66 6.13
N ARG A 434 -1.48 -14.36 7.18
CA ARG A 434 -1.44 -15.84 7.19
C ARG A 434 -2.82 -16.45 7.07
N LEU A 435 -3.79 -15.96 7.85
CA LEU A 435 -5.18 -16.42 7.77
C LEU A 435 -5.75 -16.14 6.38
N ASN A 436 -5.39 -15.00 5.78
CA ASN A 436 -5.82 -14.65 4.44
C ASN A 436 -5.21 -15.59 3.37
N ALA A 437 -3.92 -15.85 3.43
CA ALA A 437 -3.24 -16.79 2.52
C ALA A 437 -3.82 -18.21 2.65
N GLN A 438 -4.03 -18.69 3.89
CA GLN A 438 -4.65 -19.99 4.15
C GLN A 438 -6.11 -20.05 3.68
N ALA A 439 -6.86 -18.94 3.81
CA ALA A 439 -8.23 -18.85 3.33
C ALA A 439 -8.29 -18.92 1.80
N MET A 440 -7.39 -18.21 1.11
CA MET A 440 -7.24 -18.28 -0.34
C MET A 440 -6.87 -19.69 -0.83
N GLU A 441 -5.93 -20.34 -0.15
CA GLU A 441 -5.54 -21.71 -0.48
C GLU A 441 -6.71 -22.69 -0.29
N ALA A 442 -7.43 -22.58 0.84
CA ALA A 442 -8.63 -23.37 1.08
C ALA A 442 -9.72 -23.10 0.03
N TYR A 443 -9.90 -21.85 -0.39
CA TYR A 443 -10.86 -21.47 -1.43
C TYR A 443 -10.49 -22.10 -2.78
N ASN A 444 -9.21 -22.03 -3.17
CA ASN A 444 -8.72 -22.63 -4.41
C ASN A 444 -8.81 -24.17 -4.42
N GLN A 445 -8.69 -24.79 -3.25
CA GLN A 445 -8.91 -26.23 -3.06
C GLN A 445 -10.41 -26.61 -3.02
N GLY A 446 -11.32 -25.64 -3.19
CA GLY A 446 -12.77 -25.86 -3.15
C GLY A 446 -13.35 -26.02 -1.74
N ASN A 447 -12.53 -25.87 -0.69
CA ASN A 447 -12.96 -25.97 0.70
C ASN A 447 -13.52 -24.64 1.21
N LEU A 448 -14.73 -24.32 0.74
CA LEU A 448 -15.41 -23.03 1.00
C LEU A 448 -15.67 -22.79 2.50
N ALA A 449 -15.98 -23.83 3.28
CA ALA A 449 -16.24 -23.70 4.71
C ALA A 449 -14.97 -23.29 5.50
N LYS A 450 -13.82 -23.89 5.16
CA LYS A 450 -12.53 -23.52 5.76
C LYS A 450 -12.10 -22.12 5.35
N ALA A 451 -12.27 -21.75 4.08
CA ALA A 451 -12.01 -20.41 3.58
C ALA A 451 -12.86 -19.33 4.30
N LYS A 452 -14.17 -19.59 4.47
CA LYS A 452 -15.08 -18.71 5.24
C LYS A 452 -14.55 -18.46 6.64
N LYS A 453 -14.27 -19.54 7.38
CA LYS A 453 -13.80 -19.48 8.77
C LYS A 453 -12.52 -18.64 8.90
N LEU A 454 -11.55 -18.87 8.02
CA LEU A 454 -10.25 -18.20 8.04
C LEU A 454 -10.38 -16.71 7.68
N TRP A 455 -11.18 -16.35 6.67
CA TRP A 455 -11.46 -14.94 6.35
C TRP A 455 -12.26 -14.22 7.44
N THR A 456 -13.24 -14.87 8.07
CA THR A 456 -13.95 -14.27 9.21
C THR A 456 -13.00 -14.03 10.39
N GLN A 457 -12.06 -14.95 10.66
CA GLN A 457 -11.04 -14.75 11.70
C GLN A 457 -10.08 -13.62 11.35
N ALA A 458 -9.65 -13.53 10.09
CA ALA A 458 -8.80 -12.45 9.62
C ALA A 458 -9.52 -11.09 9.70
N LEU A 459 -10.82 -11.05 9.40
CA LEU A 459 -11.63 -9.84 9.48
C LEU A 459 -11.88 -9.39 10.92
N ARG A 460 -12.00 -10.30 11.89
CA ARG A 460 -12.09 -9.89 13.31
C ARG A 460 -10.83 -9.18 13.81
N LEU A 461 -9.68 -9.54 13.26
CA LEU A 461 -8.39 -8.94 13.62
C LEU A 461 -8.14 -7.62 12.89
N ASN A 462 -8.74 -7.42 11.72
CA ASN A 462 -8.73 -6.17 10.98
C ASN A 462 -10.11 -5.91 10.33
N PRO A 463 -11.06 -5.31 11.08
CA PRO A 463 -12.45 -5.14 10.63
C PRO A 463 -12.59 -4.27 9.38
N ASP A 464 -11.67 -3.33 9.16
CA ASP A 464 -11.70 -2.38 8.06
C ASP A 464 -11.04 -2.91 6.78
N ASN A 465 -10.60 -4.18 6.77
CA ASN A 465 -9.98 -4.79 5.60
C ASN A 465 -11.03 -5.08 4.50
N ILE A 466 -11.23 -4.11 3.62
CA ILE A 466 -12.19 -4.12 2.50
C ILE A 466 -12.00 -5.36 1.60
N TRP A 467 -10.77 -5.84 1.40
CA TRP A 467 -10.49 -7.00 0.55
C TRP A 467 -11.04 -8.29 1.17
N ILE A 468 -10.82 -8.51 2.47
CA ILE A 468 -11.30 -9.70 3.17
C ILE A 468 -12.84 -9.66 3.26
N GLN A 469 -13.43 -8.50 3.52
CA GLN A 469 -14.89 -8.33 3.47
C GLN A 469 -15.46 -8.71 2.10
N ASN A 470 -14.83 -8.24 1.01
CA ASN A 470 -15.30 -8.53 -0.34
C ASN A 470 -15.20 -10.02 -0.71
N ASN A 471 -14.11 -10.68 -0.33
CA ASN A 471 -13.94 -12.11 -0.59
C ASN A 471 -14.87 -12.98 0.27
N LEU A 472 -15.08 -12.61 1.53
CA LEU A 472 -16.05 -13.29 2.39
C LEU A 472 -17.47 -13.15 1.83
N ASN A 473 -17.88 -11.94 1.43
CA ASN A 473 -19.18 -11.69 0.80
C ASN A 473 -19.37 -12.47 -0.51
N ARG A 474 -18.32 -12.56 -1.34
CA ARG A 474 -18.37 -13.35 -2.58
C ARG A 474 -18.55 -14.84 -2.27
N LEU A 475 -17.78 -15.35 -1.32
CA LEU A 475 -17.86 -16.74 -0.88
C LEU A 475 -19.22 -17.08 -0.29
N GLU A 476 -19.81 -16.17 0.51
CA GLU A 476 -21.14 -16.36 1.09
C GLU A 476 -22.23 -16.42 0.02
N LYS A 477 -22.13 -15.59 -1.03
CA LYS A 477 -23.03 -15.68 -2.19
C LYS A 477 -22.86 -16.99 -2.95
N GLU A 478 -21.63 -17.46 -3.11
CA GLU A 478 -21.33 -18.72 -3.79
C GLU A 478 -21.84 -19.93 -2.99
N MET A 479 -21.76 -19.87 -1.66
CA MET A 479 -22.32 -20.88 -0.77
C MET A 479 -23.85 -20.86 -0.71
N ALA A 480 -24.48 -19.67 -0.83
CA ALA A 480 -25.94 -19.55 -0.83
C ALA A 480 -26.59 -19.93 -2.17
N GLY A 481 -25.78 -20.06 -3.24
CA GLY A 481 -26.24 -20.50 -4.57
C GLY A 481 -26.00 -21.98 -4.87
N ARG A 482 -25.49 -22.75 -3.90
CA ARG A 482 -25.40 -24.22 -3.93
C ARG A 482 -26.42 -24.81 -2.98
#